data_AF-A0A2S6B159-F1
#
_entry.id   AF-A0A2S6B159-F1
#
_cell.length_a   1.000
_cell.length_b   1.000
_cell.length_c   1.000
_cell.angle_alpha   90.00
_cell.angle_beta   90.00
_cell.angle_gamma   90.00
#
_symmetry.space_group_name_H-M   'P 1'
#
loop_
_entity.id
_entity.type
_entity.pdbx_description
1 polymer ?
#
loop_
_entity_poly.entity_id
_entity_poly.type
_entity_poly.pdbx_seq_one_letter_code
_entity_poly.pdbx_strand_id
1 'polypeptide(L)'
;MGREPAQGAPRSAVGGGAQREALTSIGALTARRNPAGCTCVHSRREGAPVAGTGVVSMDESITPRRFVEAFTYDIPKHWLPGNEVVSSLLNAYTVLVPANEAFYIRTLNACLPRITDESLRKRCQAFIRQEAQHGVAHKRYWDNLDAQGYAYRGFERIVDRAIFKTMDRWAPLWLRASLVSCVEHINAYLGYEFLSQAMLERADPRVKDLMEWHFAEEIEHRAVAFDLLQAISPSYPVRLAGAATTAALFYVLMTGLAVALLVQDGAFWRRATLRQAAAHLGSNHHMGRRTIGHLWDYLRPGFHPSQLGGDGLAAAVLARQATAHPPVVVAMAAKAE
;
A
#
# COMPACT_ATOMS: atom_id res chain seq x y z
N MET A 1 -37.60 15.44 -57.53
CA MET A 1 -37.31 15.81 -58.95
C MET A 1 -36.22 16.88 -58.95
N GLY A 2 -35.25 16.83 -59.87
CA GLY A 2 -34.15 17.83 -60.04
C GLY A 2 -33.08 17.80 -58.94
N ARG A 3 -31.82 17.35 -59.13
CA ARG A 3 -30.70 17.78 -60.01
C ARG A 3 -29.96 19.06 -59.57
N GLU A 4 -28.87 18.87 -58.81
CA GLU A 4 -27.43 19.14 -59.17
C GLU A 4 -26.98 20.47 -59.84
N PRO A 5 -25.66 20.83 -59.84
CA PRO A 5 -24.63 20.75 -58.77
C PRO A 5 -23.59 21.94 -58.80
N ALA A 6 -22.46 21.79 -58.09
CA ALA A 6 -21.14 22.47 -58.32
C ALA A 6 -21.08 24.00 -57.98
N GLN A 7 -19.95 24.70 -57.74
CA GLN A 7 -18.48 24.50 -57.61
C GLN A 7 -18.02 25.39 -56.41
N GLY A 8 -16.80 25.41 -55.87
CA GLY A 8 -15.51 24.74 -56.13
C GLY A 8 -14.44 25.35 -55.20
N ALA A 9 -13.31 24.67 -54.98
CA ALA A 9 -12.21 25.19 -54.16
C ALA A 9 -11.06 25.72 -55.04
N PRO A 10 -10.17 26.58 -54.50
CA PRO A 10 -8.79 26.62 -54.93
C PRO A 10 -7.82 26.06 -53.86
N ARG A 11 -6.80 25.34 -54.34
CA ARG A 11 -5.64 24.88 -53.56
C ARG A 11 -4.42 25.76 -53.86
N SER A 12 -3.57 25.95 -52.86
CA SER A 12 -2.12 26.23 -52.97
C SER A 12 -1.50 25.85 -51.61
N ALA A 13 -0.57 24.89 -51.43
CA ALA A 13 0.52 24.39 -52.28
C ALA A 13 1.51 25.52 -52.64
N VAL A 14 2.84 25.44 -52.45
CA VAL A 14 3.79 24.33 -52.18
C VAL A 14 4.91 24.88 -51.27
N GLY A 15 5.41 24.12 -50.27
CA GLY A 15 6.72 23.46 -50.36
C GLY A 15 7.53 23.64 -49.07
N GLY A 16 8.58 22.86 -48.78
CA GLY A 16 9.10 21.70 -49.52
C GLY A 16 10.61 21.47 -49.27
N GLY A 17 10.98 20.38 -48.59
CA GLY A 17 12.37 19.96 -48.35
C GLY A 17 13.11 20.72 -47.23
N ALA A 18 14.25 20.24 -46.71
CA ALA A 18 14.80 18.88 -46.73
C ALA A 18 15.94 18.74 -45.67
N GLN A 19 15.90 17.64 -44.90
CA GLN A 19 17.01 16.73 -44.52
C GLN A 19 18.39 17.22 -44.01
N ARG A 20 18.87 16.54 -42.94
CA ARG A 20 20.29 16.13 -42.65
C ARG A 20 21.30 17.27 -42.38
N GLU A 21 22.40 17.18 -41.61
CA GLU A 21 23.01 16.25 -40.62
C GLU A 21 24.11 17.08 -39.87
N ALA A 22 24.81 16.70 -38.78
CA ALA A 22 25.01 15.44 -38.06
C ALA A 22 25.45 15.69 -36.58
N LEU A 23 25.41 14.63 -35.77
CA LEU A 23 26.27 14.25 -34.62
C LEU A 23 27.49 15.15 -34.23
N THR A 24 27.49 15.67 -33.00
CA THR A 24 28.59 15.71 -31.99
C THR A 24 28.06 16.46 -30.73
N SER A 25 28.53 16.28 -29.50
CA SER A 25 29.75 15.65 -28.96
C SER A 25 29.49 14.83 -27.69
N ILE A 26 30.34 13.83 -27.41
CA ILE A 26 30.33 13.04 -26.17
C ILE A 26 31.30 13.69 -25.17
N GLY A 27 30.80 14.06 -23.98
CA GLY A 27 31.63 14.55 -22.88
C GLY A 27 32.16 13.41 -22.01
N ALA A 28 33.47 13.16 -22.06
CA ALA A 28 34.11 12.11 -21.27
C ALA A 28 34.33 12.54 -19.80
N LEU A 29 33.85 11.75 -18.85
CA LEU A 29 34.24 11.86 -17.44
C LEU A 29 35.12 10.66 -17.05
N THR A 30 36.39 10.96 -16.80
CA THR A 30 37.45 9.96 -16.56
C THR A 30 37.32 9.30 -15.19
N ALA A 31 37.22 7.96 -15.16
CA ALA A 31 37.35 7.19 -13.93
C ALA A 31 38.79 7.24 -13.40
N ARG A 32 39.02 7.87 -12.24
CA ARG A 32 40.26 7.72 -11.49
C ARG A 32 40.13 6.56 -10.50
N ARG A 33 40.87 5.47 -10.76
CA ARG A 33 41.22 4.48 -9.73
C ARG A 33 42.36 5.04 -8.88
N ASN A 34 42.33 4.81 -7.57
CA ASN A 34 43.55 4.71 -6.77
C ASN A 34 43.34 3.67 -5.65
N PRO A 35 44.25 2.70 -5.43
CA PRO A 35 44.03 1.60 -4.50
C PRO A 35 44.82 1.75 -3.18
N ALA A 36 44.12 1.61 -2.05
CA ALA A 36 44.62 1.22 -0.75
C ALA A 36 43.39 0.74 0.06
N GLY A 37 43.40 -0.32 0.85
CA GLY A 37 44.52 -0.99 1.51
C GLY A 37 44.12 -1.27 2.96
N CYS A 38 42.97 -1.94 3.18
CA CYS A 38 42.47 -2.23 4.51
C CYS A 38 43.05 -3.54 5.04
N THR A 39 44.00 -3.42 5.95
CA THR A 39 44.48 -4.53 6.78
C THR A 39 43.51 -4.80 7.93
N CYS A 40 43.03 -6.04 8.03
CA CYS A 40 42.29 -6.48 9.21
C CYS A 40 43.24 -6.60 10.41
N VAL A 41 42.94 -5.90 11.51
CA VAL A 41 43.56 -6.14 12.81
C VAL A 41 42.47 -6.52 13.81
N HIS A 42 42.48 -7.77 14.26
CA HIS A 42 41.72 -8.19 15.42
C HIS A 42 42.29 -7.54 16.69
N SER A 43 41.43 -6.96 17.52
CA SER A 43 41.70 -6.91 18.96
C SER A 43 40.44 -7.31 19.72
N ARG A 44 40.58 -8.32 20.60
CA ARG A 44 39.59 -8.61 21.63
C ARG A 44 39.74 -7.59 22.75
N ARG A 45 38.63 -7.12 23.30
CA ARG A 45 38.55 -6.75 24.73
C ARG A 45 37.24 -7.24 25.31
N GLU A 46 37.31 -7.73 26.54
CA GLU A 46 36.21 -8.31 27.30
C GLU A 46 35.59 -7.27 28.24
N GLY A 47 34.28 -7.39 28.46
CA GLY A 47 33.61 -7.13 29.75
C GLY A 47 33.62 -5.73 30.38
N ALA A 48 32.52 -4.98 30.20
CA ALA A 48 31.87 -4.17 31.25
C ALA A 48 30.42 -3.83 30.83
N PRO A 49 29.46 -3.73 31.77
CA PRO A 49 28.05 -3.55 31.42
C PRO A 49 27.72 -2.08 31.08
N VAL A 50 27.04 -1.85 29.96
CA VAL A 50 26.51 -0.53 29.61
C VAL A 50 25.08 -0.41 30.10
N ALA A 51 24.87 0.47 31.08
CA ALA A 51 23.54 0.85 31.56
C ALA A 51 22.72 1.50 30.45
N GLY A 52 21.38 1.37 30.54
CA GLY A 52 20.47 1.76 29.47
C GLY A 52 20.63 3.22 29.03
N THR A 53 21.01 3.42 27.77
CA THR A 53 20.86 4.68 27.06
C THR A 53 19.55 4.64 26.28
N GLY A 54 18.64 5.54 26.62
CA GLY A 54 17.37 5.68 25.89
C GLY A 54 17.65 6.07 24.45
N VAL A 55 17.33 5.18 23.52
CA VAL A 55 17.18 5.55 22.11
C VAL A 55 15.93 6.41 22.03
N VAL A 56 16.11 7.72 21.85
CA VAL A 56 15.03 8.60 21.43
C VAL A 56 14.66 8.17 20.01
N SER A 57 13.65 7.32 19.90
CA SER A 57 13.02 7.01 18.62
C SER A 57 12.55 8.31 17.98
N MET A 58 12.67 8.41 16.66
CA MET A 58 11.89 9.42 15.95
C MET A 58 10.40 9.21 16.23
N ASP A 59 9.67 10.32 16.20
CA ASP A 59 8.29 10.44 16.62
C ASP A 59 7.39 9.40 15.90
N GLU A 60 6.88 8.42 16.64
CA GLU A 60 5.83 7.49 16.18
C GLU A 60 4.46 8.20 16.14
N SER A 61 4.45 9.45 15.66
CA SER A 61 3.27 10.31 15.59
C SER A 61 2.43 9.95 14.39
N ILE A 62 1.33 9.26 14.67
CA ILE A 62 0.31 8.98 13.67
C ILE A 62 -0.52 10.25 13.46
N THR A 63 -0.45 10.83 12.25
CA THR A 63 -1.12 12.11 11.92
C THR A 63 -2.28 11.86 10.96
N PRO A 64 -3.55 12.05 11.38
CA PRO A 64 -4.69 11.84 10.50
C PRO A 64 -4.69 12.81 9.31
N ARG A 65 -4.70 12.26 8.09
CA ARG A 65 -4.79 13.01 6.83
C ARG A 65 -6.03 12.55 6.06
N ARG A 66 -6.48 13.35 5.10
CA ARG A 66 -7.61 13.02 4.23
C ARG A 66 -7.18 13.01 2.78
N PHE A 67 -7.42 11.90 2.10
CA PHE A 67 -7.26 11.82 0.64
C PHE A 67 -8.41 12.54 -0.07
N VAL A 68 -8.08 13.58 -0.84
CA VAL A 68 -9.06 14.48 -1.49
C VAL A 68 -9.15 14.35 -3.01
N GLU A 69 -8.15 13.74 -3.65
CA GLU A 69 -8.06 13.59 -5.12
C GLU A 69 -9.34 12.97 -5.72
N ALA A 70 -9.72 13.38 -6.92
CA ALA A 70 -10.96 12.95 -7.56
C ALA A 70 -10.70 11.83 -8.58
N PHE A 71 -11.51 10.77 -8.53
CA PHE A 71 -11.48 9.72 -9.54
C PHE A 71 -12.54 10.00 -10.61
N THR A 72 -12.08 10.39 -11.79
CA THR A 72 -12.91 10.53 -12.99
C THR A 72 -12.94 9.20 -13.76
N TYR A 73 -14.00 8.97 -14.54
CA TYR A 73 -14.27 7.66 -15.16
C TYR A 73 -13.36 7.29 -16.34
N ASP A 74 -12.40 8.13 -16.72
CA ASP A 74 -11.41 7.87 -17.78
C ASP A 74 -10.21 7.03 -17.32
N ILE A 75 -10.08 6.72 -16.01
CA ILE A 75 -9.03 5.82 -15.51
C ILE A 75 -9.16 4.45 -16.20
N PRO A 76 -8.11 3.95 -16.88
CA PRO A 76 -8.16 2.68 -17.59
C PRO A 76 -8.17 1.49 -16.61
N LYS A 77 -8.83 0.39 -16.99
CA LYS A 77 -8.89 -0.87 -16.22
C LYS A 77 -7.52 -1.36 -15.74
N HIS A 78 -6.55 -1.35 -16.66
CA HIS A 78 -5.16 -1.72 -16.40
C HIS A 78 -4.32 -0.44 -16.25
N TRP A 79 -4.57 0.26 -15.15
CA TRP A 79 -3.97 1.56 -14.83
C TRP A 79 -2.47 1.50 -14.53
N LEU A 80 -1.85 0.32 -14.38
CA LEU A 80 -0.40 0.15 -14.51
C LEU A 80 -0.07 -0.48 -15.88
N PRO A 81 0.32 0.32 -16.89
CA PRO A 81 0.54 -0.14 -18.25
C PRO A 81 1.60 -1.24 -18.33
N GLY A 82 1.27 -2.33 -19.02
CA GLY A 82 2.16 -3.49 -19.15
C GLY A 82 2.21 -4.42 -17.94
N ASN A 83 1.42 -4.16 -16.88
CA ASN A 83 1.29 -5.01 -15.71
C ASN A 83 -0.17 -5.09 -15.24
N GLU A 84 -0.97 -5.87 -15.98
CA GLU A 84 -2.37 -6.16 -15.69
C GLU A 84 -2.51 -6.83 -14.31
N VAL A 85 -1.55 -7.70 -13.95
CA VAL A 85 -1.55 -8.44 -12.68
C VAL A 85 -1.51 -7.52 -11.47
N VAL A 86 -0.59 -6.55 -11.44
CA VAL A 86 -0.53 -5.58 -10.33
C VAL A 86 -1.75 -4.65 -10.32
N SER A 87 -2.25 -4.24 -11.49
CA SER A 87 -3.50 -3.46 -11.59
C SER A 87 -4.67 -4.22 -10.93
N SER A 88 -4.84 -5.49 -11.25
CA SER A 88 -5.91 -6.33 -10.68
C SER A 88 -5.69 -6.69 -9.20
N LEU A 89 -4.44 -6.89 -8.76
CA LEU A 89 -4.11 -7.10 -7.35
C LEU A 89 -4.47 -5.88 -6.49
N LEU A 90 -4.18 -4.67 -6.97
CA LEU A 90 -4.44 -3.44 -6.22
C LEU A 90 -5.88 -2.91 -6.39
N ASN A 91 -6.57 -3.27 -7.48
CA ASN A 91 -8.04 -3.20 -7.55
C ASN A 91 -8.68 -4.13 -6.50
N ALA A 92 -8.19 -5.37 -6.35
CA ALA A 92 -8.67 -6.30 -5.34
C ALA A 92 -8.38 -5.82 -3.91
N TYR A 93 -7.21 -5.23 -3.68
CA TYR A 93 -6.87 -4.53 -2.43
C TYR A 93 -7.91 -3.48 -2.08
N THR A 94 -8.18 -2.56 -3.01
CA THR A 94 -9.15 -1.47 -2.85
C THR A 94 -10.56 -1.96 -2.54
N VAL A 95 -10.96 -3.15 -3.00
CA VAL A 95 -12.26 -3.76 -2.65
C VAL A 95 -12.27 -4.37 -1.25
N LEU A 96 -11.14 -4.88 -0.76
CA LEU A 96 -11.05 -5.56 0.54
C LEU A 96 -10.82 -4.59 1.70
N VAL A 97 -10.02 -3.55 1.47
CA VAL A 97 -9.61 -2.55 2.46
C VAL A 97 -10.79 -2.01 3.30
N PRO A 98 -11.87 -1.44 2.73
CA PRO A 98 -12.92 -0.78 3.52
C PRO A 98 -13.74 -1.69 4.45
N ALA A 99 -13.70 -3.02 4.27
CA ALA A 99 -14.34 -3.99 5.16
C ALA A 99 -13.40 -4.42 6.31
N ASN A 100 -12.11 -4.52 5.98
CA ASN A 100 -11.01 -4.88 6.88
C ASN A 100 -10.77 -3.77 7.93
N GLU A 101 -10.64 -2.53 7.50
CA GLU A 101 -10.44 -1.36 8.38
C GLU A 101 -11.64 -1.10 9.28
N ALA A 102 -12.85 -1.35 8.78
CA ALA A 102 -14.04 -1.30 9.61
C ALA A 102 -13.99 -2.34 10.75
N PHE A 103 -13.40 -3.53 10.50
CA PHE A 103 -13.13 -4.54 11.53
C PHE A 103 -11.99 -4.11 12.47
N TYR A 104 -10.96 -3.41 11.98
CA TYR A 104 -9.93 -2.81 12.82
C TYR A 104 -10.54 -1.80 13.78
N ILE A 105 -11.25 -0.78 13.28
CA ILE A 105 -11.88 0.27 14.08
C ILE A 105 -12.77 -0.34 15.17
N ARG A 106 -13.57 -1.36 14.86
CA ARG A 106 -14.37 -2.08 15.86
C ARG A 106 -13.52 -2.82 16.90
N THR A 107 -12.40 -3.41 16.48
CA THR A 107 -11.48 -4.15 17.34
C THR A 107 -10.68 -3.22 18.26
N LEU A 108 -10.07 -2.14 17.72
CA LEU A 108 -9.35 -1.17 18.54
C LEU A 108 -10.29 -0.48 19.54
N ASN A 109 -11.50 -0.06 19.14
CA ASN A 109 -12.45 0.53 20.07
C ASN A 109 -12.83 -0.43 21.22
N ALA A 110 -12.92 -1.74 20.98
CA ALA A 110 -13.13 -2.74 22.03
C ALA A 110 -11.88 -2.98 22.91
N CYS A 111 -10.69 -2.69 22.39
CA CYS A 111 -9.42 -2.77 23.13
C CYS A 111 -9.11 -1.51 23.95
N LEU A 112 -9.45 -0.30 23.48
CA LEU A 112 -9.09 0.99 24.10
C LEU A 112 -9.34 1.05 25.63
N PRO A 113 -10.46 0.55 26.20
CA PRO A 113 -10.70 0.57 27.65
C PRO A 113 -9.77 -0.32 28.47
N ARG A 114 -9.05 -1.25 27.84
CA ARG A 114 -8.12 -2.20 28.48
C ARG A 114 -6.66 -1.73 28.43
N ILE A 115 -6.34 -0.75 27.58
CA ILE A 115 -5.00 -0.19 27.47
C ILE A 115 -4.78 0.75 28.65
N THR A 116 -3.75 0.51 29.46
CA THR A 116 -3.37 1.37 30.60
C THR A 116 -2.40 2.49 30.21
N ASP A 117 -1.53 2.26 29.22
CA ASP A 117 -0.63 3.27 28.68
C ASP A 117 -1.40 4.31 27.85
N GLU A 118 -1.39 5.56 28.32
CA GLU A 118 -2.01 6.70 27.65
C GLU A 118 -1.32 7.06 26.32
N SER A 119 -0.02 6.76 26.17
CA SER A 119 0.71 6.99 24.91
C SER A 119 0.22 6.04 23.82
N LEU A 120 0.23 4.73 24.09
CA LEU A 120 -0.37 3.73 23.20
C LEU A 120 -1.86 4.03 22.93
N ARG A 121 -2.65 4.39 23.95
CA ARG A 121 -4.07 4.76 23.77
C ARG A 121 -4.24 5.90 22.76
N LYS A 122 -3.41 6.94 22.83
CA LYS A 122 -3.41 8.07 21.88
C LYS A 122 -3.00 7.65 20.46
N ARG A 123 -1.96 6.82 20.30
CA ARG A 123 -1.56 6.26 19.00
C ARG A 123 -2.71 5.42 18.40
N CYS A 124 -3.34 4.54 19.18
CA CYS A 124 -4.51 3.76 18.73
C CYS A 124 -5.70 4.64 18.31
N GLN A 125 -5.95 5.75 19.00
CA GLN A 125 -7.00 6.71 18.60
C GLN A 125 -6.63 7.47 17.32
N ALA A 126 -5.36 7.74 17.06
CA ALA A 126 -4.90 8.36 15.83
C ALA A 126 -4.98 7.41 14.63
N PHE A 127 -4.55 6.15 14.83
CA PHE A 127 -4.74 5.04 13.90
C PHE A 127 -6.20 4.92 13.44
N ILE A 128 -7.15 4.79 14.39
CA ILE A 128 -8.60 4.75 14.10
C ILE A 128 -9.08 5.89 13.18
N ARG A 129 -8.44 7.08 13.23
CA ARG A 129 -8.82 8.22 12.40
C ARG A 129 -8.28 8.15 10.97
N GLN A 130 -7.09 7.59 10.73
CA GLN A 130 -6.57 7.34 9.38
C GLN A 130 -7.35 6.22 8.69
N GLU A 131 -7.53 5.09 9.39
CA GLU A 131 -8.38 3.96 8.99
C GLU A 131 -9.77 4.39 8.49
N ALA A 132 -10.39 5.34 9.18
CA ALA A 132 -11.69 5.88 8.79
C ALA A 132 -11.65 6.70 7.48
N GLN A 133 -10.50 7.27 7.11
CA GLN A 133 -10.29 7.99 5.85
C GLN A 133 -9.89 7.07 4.70
N HIS A 134 -9.03 6.08 4.96
CA HIS A 134 -8.60 5.08 3.97
C HIS A 134 -9.81 4.39 3.33
N GLY A 135 -10.71 3.85 4.14
CA GLY A 135 -11.90 3.15 3.66
C GLY A 135 -12.91 4.03 2.92
N VAL A 136 -12.88 5.36 3.15
CA VAL A 136 -13.64 6.34 2.36
C VAL A 136 -12.94 6.60 1.02
N ALA A 137 -11.62 6.75 1.00
CA ALA A 137 -10.83 6.98 -0.21
C ALA A 137 -10.94 5.80 -1.18
N HIS A 138 -10.72 4.57 -0.70
CA HIS A 138 -10.87 3.35 -1.49
C HIS A 138 -12.29 3.15 -2.01
N LYS A 139 -13.32 3.46 -1.20
CA LYS A 139 -14.73 3.45 -1.66
C LYS A 139 -15.05 4.46 -2.76
N ARG A 140 -14.33 5.58 -2.88
CA ARG A 140 -14.54 6.53 -3.99
C ARG A 140 -14.03 5.99 -5.32
N TYR A 141 -13.00 5.14 -5.32
CA TYR A 141 -12.51 4.49 -6.54
C TYR A 141 -13.41 3.31 -6.98
N TRP A 142 -14.31 2.83 -6.12
CA TRP A 142 -15.26 1.76 -6.48
C TRP A 142 -16.21 2.15 -7.61
N ASP A 143 -16.53 3.44 -7.75
CA ASP A 143 -17.37 3.94 -8.85
C ASP A 143 -16.70 3.73 -10.22
N ASN A 144 -15.35 3.80 -10.29
CA ASN A 144 -14.60 3.43 -11.48
C ASN A 144 -14.72 1.93 -11.78
N LEU A 145 -14.62 1.07 -10.77
CA LEU A 145 -14.73 -0.39 -10.95
C LEU A 145 -16.13 -0.79 -11.44
N ASP A 146 -17.17 -0.15 -10.91
CA ASP A 146 -18.56 -0.34 -11.35
C ASP A 146 -18.76 0.19 -12.79
N ALA A 147 -18.25 1.38 -13.12
CA ALA A 147 -18.31 1.94 -14.48
C ALA A 147 -17.51 1.11 -15.51
N GLN A 148 -16.43 0.46 -15.08
CA GLN A 148 -15.64 -0.49 -15.86
C GLN A 148 -16.34 -1.88 -15.99
N GLY A 149 -17.49 -2.08 -15.33
CA GLY A 149 -18.32 -3.27 -15.44
C GLY A 149 -17.87 -4.46 -14.59
N TYR A 150 -17.05 -4.27 -13.55
CA TYR A 150 -16.58 -5.38 -12.72
C TYR A 150 -17.65 -5.88 -11.73
N ALA A 151 -17.92 -7.18 -11.78
CA ALA A 151 -18.78 -7.88 -10.83
C ALA A 151 -17.97 -8.32 -9.59
N TYR A 152 -17.82 -7.44 -8.60
CA TYR A 152 -17.15 -7.73 -7.31
C TYR A 152 -18.05 -7.54 -6.08
N ARG A 153 -19.17 -6.81 -6.20
CA ARG A 153 -20.14 -6.52 -5.11
C ARG A 153 -20.74 -7.77 -4.45
N GLY A 154 -20.68 -8.93 -5.11
CA GLY A 154 -21.04 -10.22 -4.50
C GLY A 154 -19.98 -10.71 -3.51
N PHE A 155 -18.71 -10.64 -3.91
CA PHE A 155 -17.55 -11.06 -3.12
C PHE A 155 -17.35 -10.15 -1.89
N GLU A 156 -17.42 -8.82 -2.06
CA GLU A 156 -17.32 -7.84 -0.96
C GLU A 156 -18.35 -8.13 0.15
N ARG A 157 -19.64 -8.28 -0.20
CA ARG A 157 -20.71 -8.66 0.74
C ARG A 157 -20.55 -10.05 1.36
N ILE A 158 -19.76 -10.95 0.77
CA ILE A 158 -19.44 -12.26 1.37
C ILE A 158 -18.32 -12.07 2.40
N VAL A 159 -17.26 -11.33 2.06
CA VAL A 159 -16.14 -11.06 2.98
C VAL A 159 -16.60 -10.31 4.22
N ASP A 160 -17.33 -9.20 4.07
CA ASP A 160 -17.87 -8.43 5.21
C ASP A 160 -18.75 -9.27 6.14
N ARG A 161 -19.69 -10.05 5.57
CA ARG A 161 -20.67 -10.81 6.37
C ARG A 161 -20.13 -12.13 6.92
N ALA A 162 -19.51 -12.94 6.08
CA ALA A 162 -19.09 -14.30 6.44
C ALA A 162 -17.78 -14.33 7.21
N ILE A 163 -16.88 -13.35 7.00
CA ILE A 163 -15.58 -13.30 7.65
C ILE A 163 -15.61 -12.25 8.76
N PHE A 164 -15.65 -10.96 8.45
CA PHE A 164 -15.45 -9.90 9.46
C PHE A 164 -16.56 -9.84 10.50
N LYS A 165 -17.85 -9.84 10.11
CA LYS A 165 -18.98 -9.83 11.07
C LYS A 165 -19.08 -11.13 11.88
N THR A 166 -18.67 -12.27 11.31
CA THR A 166 -18.54 -13.53 12.05
C THR A 166 -17.42 -13.43 13.10
N MET A 167 -16.26 -12.89 12.74
CA MET A 167 -15.15 -12.66 13.66
C MET A 167 -15.53 -11.69 14.78
N ASP A 168 -16.19 -10.56 14.48
CA ASP A 168 -16.65 -9.62 15.51
C ASP A 168 -17.56 -10.28 16.56
N ARG A 169 -18.42 -11.21 16.12
CA ARG A 169 -19.41 -11.88 16.96
C ARG A 169 -18.83 -13.03 17.78
N TRP A 170 -17.88 -13.79 17.23
CA TRP A 170 -17.43 -15.07 17.80
C TRP A 170 -15.95 -15.16 18.14
N ALA A 171 -15.08 -14.36 17.51
CA ALA A 171 -13.66 -14.37 17.83
C ALA A 171 -13.39 -13.58 19.11
N PRO A 172 -12.63 -14.13 20.07
CA PRO A 172 -12.28 -13.41 21.29
C PRO A 172 -11.38 -12.21 20.97
N LEU A 173 -11.44 -11.18 21.82
CA LEU A 173 -10.77 -9.90 21.55
C LEU A 173 -9.24 -10.02 21.33
N TRP A 174 -8.59 -10.94 22.04
CA TRP A 174 -7.16 -11.24 21.84
C TRP A 174 -6.86 -11.78 20.44
N LEU A 175 -7.75 -12.60 19.86
CA LEU A 175 -7.57 -13.13 18.51
C LEU A 175 -7.77 -12.01 17.51
N ARG A 176 -8.80 -11.19 17.70
CA ARG A 176 -9.09 -10.03 16.84
C ARG A 176 -7.91 -9.05 16.81
N ALA A 177 -7.35 -8.69 17.97
CA ALA A 177 -6.15 -7.86 18.06
C ALA A 177 -4.95 -8.51 17.34
N SER A 178 -4.80 -9.84 17.44
CA SER A 178 -3.74 -10.56 16.75
C SER A 178 -3.92 -10.65 15.24
N LEU A 179 -5.17 -10.65 14.75
CA LEU A 179 -5.46 -10.55 13.32
C LEU A 179 -5.06 -9.17 12.80
N VAL A 180 -5.53 -8.09 13.45
CA VAL A 180 -5.16 -6.69 13.11
C VAL A 180 -3.64 -6.54 13.07
N SER A 181 -2.93 -6.87 14.16
CA SER A 181 -1.47 -6.81 14.24
C SER A 181 -0.74 -7.52 13.09
N CYS A 182 -1.30 -8.62 12.54
CA CYS A 182 -0.68 -9.31 11.42
C CYS A 182 -1.06 -8.72 10.06
N VAL A 183 -2.29 -8.24 9.86
CA VAL A 183 -2.65 -7.60 8.58
C VAL A 183 -1.91 -6.28 8.44
N GLU A 184 -1.76 -5.53 9.52
CA GLU A 184 -1.00 -4.28 9.56
C GLU A 184 0.49 -4.49 9.28
N HIS A 185 1.08 -5.57 9.80
CA HIS A 185 2.42 -5.95 9.37
C HIS A 185 2.48 -6.26 7.86
N ILE A 186 1.45 -6.92 7.30
CA ILE A 186 1.36 -7.20 5.86
C ILE A 186 1.26 -5.92 5.03
N ASN A 187 0.34 -5.02 5.38
CA ASN A 187 0.18 -3.74 4.71
C ASN A 187 1.46 -2.90 4.78
N ALA A 188 2.09 -2.79 5.96
CA ALA A 188 3.31 -2.03 6.16
C ALA A 188 4.46 -2.51 5.26
N TYR A 189 4.71 -3.83 5.15
CA TYR A 189 5.76 -4.31 4.26
C TYR A 189 5.36 -4.29 2.78
N LEU A 190 4.08 -4.43 2.45
CA LEU A 190 3.61 -4.19 1.08
C LEU A 190 3.91 -2.74 0.70
N GLY A 191 3.57 -1.77 1.56
CA GLY A 191 3.88 -0.36 1.34
C GLY A 191 5.39 -0.12 1.20
N TYR A 192 6.20 -0.67 2.11
CA TYR A 192 7.66 -0.59 2.02
C TYR A 192 8.19 -1.13 0.67
N GLU A 193 7.74 -2.29 0.22
CA GLU A 193 8.22 -2.91 -1.03
C GLU A 193 7.72 -2.18 -2.27
N PHE A 194 6.46 -1.73 -2.30
CA PHE A 194 5.91 -0.96 -3.43
C PHE A 194 6.59 0.40 -3.58
N LEU A 195 6.84 1.10 -2.47
CA LEU A 195 7.51 2.41 -2.46
C LEU A 195 9.02 2.29 -2.73
N SER A 196 9.74 1.38 -2.06
CA SER A 196 11.20 1.25 -2.21
C SER A 196 11.62 0.75 -3.60
N GLN A 197 10.76 0.01 -4.29
CA GLN A 197 11.00 -0.47 -5.65
C GLN A 197 10.31 0.40 -6.74
N ALA A 198 9.66 1.51 -6.35
CA ALA A 198 8.91 2.40 -7.25
C ALA A 198 7.94 1.66 -8.20
N MET A 199 7.27 0.60 -7.73
CA MET A 199 6.50 -0.31 -8.61
C MET A 199 5.34 0.38 -9.34
N LEU A 200 4.86 1.52 -8.81
CA LEU A 200 3.78 2.32 -9.36
C LEU A 200 4.28 3.53 -10.16
N GLU A 201 5.58 3.64 -10.47
CA GLU A 201 6.17 4.79 -11.16
C GLU A 201 5.36 5.22 -12.39
N ARG A 202 4.95 4.23 -13.20
CA ARG A 202 4.25 4.38 -14.49
C ARG A 202 2.73 4.22 -14.42
N ALA A 203 2.15 4.14 -13.22
CA ALA A 203 0.71 4.03 -13.03
C ALA A 203 -0.05 5.31 -13.43
N ASP A 204 -1.36 5.20 -13.66
CA ASP A 204 -2.27 6.36 -13.69
C ASP A 204 -2.07 7.17 -12.40
N PRO A 205 -1.80 8.49 -12.49
CA PRO A 205 -1.39 9.27 -11.34
C PRO A 205 -2.42 9.28 -10.22
N ARG A 206 -3.72 9.22 -10.55
CA ARG A 206 -4.80 9.26 -9.53
C ARG A 206 -4.82 8.00 -8.67
N VAL A 207 -4.67 6.84 -9.30
CA VAL A 207 -4.61 5.55 -8.58
C VAL A 207 -3.26 5.39 -7.90
N LYS A 208 -2.17 5.84 -8.53
CA LYS A 208 -0.83 5.90 -7.92
C LYS A 208 -0.86 6.68 -6.61
N ASP A 209 -1.44 7.88 -6.60
CA ASP A 209 -1.47 8.72 -5.40
C ASP A 209 -2.34 8.11 -4.30
N LEU A 210 -3.46 7.46 -4.62
CA LEU A 210 -4.25 6.71 -3.63
C LEU A 210 -3.41 5.61 -2.97
N MET A 211 -2.79 4.76 -3.78
CA MET A 211 -2.05 3.60 -3.29
C MET A 211 -0.78 4.01 -2.56
N GLU A 212 -0.02 4.98 -3.06
CA GLU A 212 1.19 5.49 -2.38
C GLU A 212 0.85 6.23 -1.08
N TRP A 213 -0.24 7.01 -1.03
CA TRP A 213 -0.72 7.63 0.21
C TRP A 213 -1.03 6.57 1.28
N HIS A 214 -1.88 5.60 0.91
CA HIS A 214 -2.29 4.50 1.77
C HIS A 214 -1.06 3.74 2.29
N PHE A 215 -0.20 3.27 1.38
CA PHE A 215 1.04 2.57 1.71
C PHE A 215 2.02 3.37 2.58
N ALA A 216 2.00 4.71 2.54
CA ALA A 216 2.80 5.53 3.43
C ALA A 216 2.22 5.58 4.85
N GLU A 217 0.89 5.67 5.01
CA GLU A 217 0.25 5.65 6.33
C GLU A 217 0.30 4.25 6.98
N GLU A 218 0.17 3.18 6.21
CA GLU A 218 0.36 1.79 6.66
C GLU A 218 1.77 1.52 7.22
N ILE A 219 2.79 2.26 6.75
CA ILE A 219 4.13 2.22 7.36
C ILE A 219 4.12 2.90 8.74
N GLU A 220 3.36 3.98 8.95
CA GLU A 220 3.18 4.62 10.28
C GLU A 220 2.45 3.67 11.25
N HIS A 221 1.54 2.83 10.74
CA HIS A 221 0.70 1.91 11.51
C HIS A 221 1.43 0.71 12.12
N ARG A 222 2.54 0.28 11.51
CA ARG A 222 3.21 -1.00 11.79
C ARG A 222 3.45 -1.30 13.28
N ALA A 223 3.86 -0.29 14.05
CA ALA A 223 4.18 -0.45 15.47
C ALA A 223 2.93 -0.47 16.36
N VAL A 224 1.99 0.46 16.17
CA VAL A 224 0.82 0.62 17.05
C VAL A 224 -0.08 -0.62 17.07
N ALA A 225 -0.24 -1.30 15.94
CA ALA A 225 -1.07 -2.50 15.85
C ALA A 225 -0.46 -3.69 16.62
N PHE A 226 0.87 -3.78 16.66
CA PHE A 226 1.61 -4.78 17.41
C PHE A 226 1.68 -4.45 18.91
N ASP A 227 1.94 -3.19 19.27
CA ASP A 227 1.90 -2.73 20.65
C ASP A 227 0.53 -2.96 21.29
N LEU A 228 -0.55 -2.74 20.52
CA LEU A 228 -1.91 -3.07 20.91
C LEU A 228 -2.07 -4.57 21.20
N LEU A 229 -1.56 -5.45 20.33
CA LEU A 229 -1.58 -6.89 20.59
C LEU A 229 -0.82 -7.21 21.88
N GLN A 230 0.37 -6.65 22.07
CA GLN A 230 1.18 -6.88 23.28
C GLN A 230 0.50 -6.37 24.56
N ALA A 231 -0.24 -5.26 24.49
CA ALA A 231 -1.01 -4.74 25.63
C ALA A 231 -2.26 -5.58 25.96
N ILE A 232 -2.88 -6.22 24.96
CA ILE A 232 -4.13 -6.99 25.12
C ILE A 232 -3.85 -8.48 25.40
N SER A 233 -2.81 -9.04 24.78
CA SER A 233 -2.37 -10.43 24.97
C SER A 233 -0.91 -10.58 24.49
N PRO A 234 0.10 -10.46 25.37
CA PRO A 234 1.52 -10.65 25.03
C PRO A 234 1.89 -12.14 24.88
N SER A 235 1.02 -12.91 24.23
CA SER A 235 1.10 -14.36 24.08
C SER A 235 1.61 -14.73 22.70
N TYR A 236 2.80 -15.33 22.65
CA TYR A 236 3.40 -15.76 21.39
C TYR A 236 2.53 -16.77 20.60
N PRO A 237 1.90 -17.80 21.22
CA PRO A 237 0.93 -18.65 20.54
C PRO A 237 -0.28 -17.89 19.95
N VAL A 238 -0.76 -16.84 20.62
CA VAL A 238 -1.82 -15.97 20.08
C VAL A 238 -1.34 -15.26 18.82
N ARG A 239 -0.12 -14.68 18.86
CA ARG A 239 0.50 -14.03 17.69
C ARG A 239 0.61 -14.98 16.51
N LEU A 240 1.04 -16.23 16.74
CA LEU A 240 1.14 -17.27 15.70
C LEU A 240 -0.24 -17.67 15.13
N ALA A 241 -1.26 -17.83 15.98
CA ALA A 241 -2.61 -18.18 15.55
C ALA A 241 -3.24 -17.09 14.68
N GLY A 242 -3.11 -15.83 15.11
CA GLY A 242 -3.49 -14.67 14.31
C GLY A 242 -2.72 -14.60 13.00
N ALA A 243 -1.40 -14.80 13.01
CA ALA A 243 -0.58 -14.77 11.80
C ALA A 243 -0.98 -15.84 10.77
N ALA A 244 -1.18 -17.08 11.19
CA ALA A 244 -1.57 -18.18 10.31
C ALA A 244 -2.97 -17.94 9.70
N THR A 245 -3.92 -17.48 10.51
CA THR A 245 -5.28 -17.15 10.06
C THR A 245 -5.28 -15.97 9.09
N THR A 246 -4.55 -14.90 9.44
CA THR A 246 -4.42 -13.70 8.61
C THR A 246 -3.75 -14.00 7.28
N ALA A 247 -2.59 -14.66 7.26
CA ALA A 247 -1.88 -14.96 6.02
C ALA A 247 -2.75 -15.84 5.09
N ALA A 248 -3.43 -16.85 5.63
CA ALA A 248 -4.33 -17.68 4.84
C ALA A 248 -5.48 -16.86 4.22
N LEU A 249 -6.19 -16.05 5.02
CA LEU A 249 -7.32 -15.27 4.54
C LEU A 249 -6.90 -14.15 3.59
N PHE A 250 -5.87 -13.36 3.94
CA PHE A 250 -5.39 -12.24 3.14
C PHE A 250 -5.01 -12.71 1.74
N TYR A 251 -4.13 -13.71 1.61
CA TYR A 251 -3.68 -14.16 0.28
C TYR A 251 -4.74 -14.88 -0.53
N VAL A 252 -5.62 -15.66 0.10
CA VAL A 252 -6.73 -16.33 -0.61
C VAL A 252 -7.73 -15.30 -1.15
N LEU A 253 -8.11 -14.31 -0.34
CA LEU A 253 -9.07 -13.29 -0.75
C LEU A 253 -8.48 -12.34 -1.80
N MET A 254 -7.28 -11.82 -1.56
CA MET A 254 -6.55 -10.93 -2.47
C MET A 254 -6.33 -11.59 -3.83
N THR A 255 -5.74 -12.79 -3.84
CA THR A 255 -5.44 -13.51 -5.09
C THR A 255 -6.72 -13.97 -5.77
N GLY A 256 -7.70 -14.48 -5.01
CA GLY A 256 -8.97 -14.95 -5.54
C GLY A 256 -9.75 -13.84 -6.26
N LEU A 257 -9.85 -12.64 -5.66
CA LEU A 257 -10.49 -11.50 -6.30
C LEU A 257 -9.66 -10.96 -7.48
N ALA A 258 -8.34 -10.83 -7.34
CA ALA A 258 -7.49 -10.36 -8.44
C ALA A 258 -7.58 -11.29 -9.68
N VAL A 259 -7.60 -12.61 -9.46
CA VAL A 259 -7.85 -13.61 -10.50
C VAL A 259 -9.26 -13.46 -11.08
N ALA A 260 -10.29 -13.26 -10.25
CA ALA A 260 -11.65 -13.06 -10.74
C ALA A 260 -11.79 -11.80 -11.62
N LEU A 261 -11.08 -10.71 -11.31
CA LEU A 261 -11.02 -9.51 -12.16
C LEU A 261 -10.29 -9.80 -13.49
N LEU A 262 -9.13 -10.48 -13.45
CA LEU A 262 -8.40 -10.91 -14.66
C LEU A 262 -9.20 -11.89 -15.52
N VAL A 263 -10.08 -12.71 -14.94
CA VAL A 263 -11.00 -13.58 -15.68
C VAL A 263 -12.09 -12.77 -16.38
N GLN A 264 -12.66 -11.76 -15.71
CA GLN A 264 -13.66 -10.87 -16.30
C GLN A 264 -13.12 -10.06 -17.48
N ASP A 265 -11.84 -9.69 -17.46
CA ASP A 265 -11.17 -9.01 -18.58
C ASP A 265 -10.70 -9.96 -19.69
N GLY A 266 -10.92 -11.28 -19.57
CA GLY A 266 -10.37 -12.27 -20.49
C GLY A 266 -8.83 -12.27 -20.53
N ALA A 267 -8.20 -11.88 -19.42
CA ALA A 267 -6.76 -11.66 -19.27
C ALA A 267 -6.02 -12.84 -18.61
N PHE A 268 -6.68 -13.55 -17.69
CA PHE A 268 -6.03 -14.55 -16.82
C PHE A 268 -5.14 -15.57 -17.55
N TRP A 269 -5.58 -16.12 -18.69
CA TRP A 269 -4.83 -17.13 -19.45
C TRP A 269 -3.86 -16.54 -20.50
N ARG A 270 -3.73 -15.21 -20.63
CA ARG A 270 -2.82 -14.61 -21.61
C ARG A 270 -1.36 -14.86 -21.19
N ARG A 271 -0.53 -15.28 -22.16
CA ARG A 271 0.92 -15.45 -21.96
C ARG A 271 1.65 -14.17 -21.53
N ALA A 272 1.05 -12.99 -21.74
CA ALA A 272 1.56 -11.73 -21.21
C ALA A 272 1.34 -11.64 -19.69
N THR A 273 0.09 -11.80 -19.24
CA THR A 273 -0.35 -11.78 -17.84
C THR A 273 0.36 -12.85 -17.00
N LEU A 274 0.52 -14.07 -17.50
CA LEU A 274 1.29 -15.13 -16.82
C LEU A 274 2.78 -14.75 -16.65
N ARG A 275 3.40 -14.09 -17.64
CA ARG A 275 4.77 -13.57 -17.52
C ARG A 275 4.86 -12.39 -16.55
N GLN A 276 3.86 -11.51 -16.52
CA GLN A 276 3.77 -10.41 -15.55
C GLN A 276 3.69 -10.95 -14.11
N ALA A 277 2.89 -12.00 -13.88
CA ALA A 277 2.81 -12.68 -12.58
C ALA A 277 4.15 -13.30 -12.17
N ALA A 278 4.80 -14.03 -13.09
CA ALA A 278 6.13 -14.60 -12.85
C ALA A 278 7.22 -13.53 -12.60
N ALA A 279 7.13 -12.37 -13.27
CA ALA A 279 8.04 -11.25 -13.07
C ALA A 279 7.82 -10.53 -11.73
N HIS A 280 6.57 -10.32 -11.33
CA HIS A 280 6.22 -9.68 -10.06
C HIS A 280 6.58 -10.59 -8.87
N LEU A 281 6.20 -11.87 -8.90
CA LEU A 281 6.53 -12.82 -7.83
C LEU A 281 8.01 -13.20 -7.82
N GLY A 282 8.62 -13.28 -9.01
CA GLY A 282 9.96 -13.79 -9.26
C GLY A 282 10.94 -12.74 -9.79
N SER A 283 11.14 -12.67 -11.11
CA SER A 283 12.38 -12.15 -11.71
C SER A 283 12.65 -10.65 -11.54
N ASN A 284 11.63 -9.82 -11.32
CA ASN A 284 11.77 -8.36 -11.31
C ASN A 284 11.67 -7.80 -9.89
N HIS A 285 10.55 -8.08 -9.21
CA HIS A 285 10.29 -7.51 -7.88
C HIS A 285 10.59 -8.48 -6.73
N HIS A 286 10.76 -9.78 -7.03
CA HIS A 286 10.96 -10.85 -6.04
C HIS A 286 9.88 -10.92 -4.95
N MET A 287 8.65 -10.49 -5.22
CA MET A 287 7.61 -10.34 -4.18
C MET A 287 7.25 -11.63 -3.48
N GLY A 288 7.38 -12.80 -4.12
CA GLY A 288 7.18 -14.08 -3.46
C GLY A 288 8.22 -14.32 -2.36
N ARG A 289 9.51 -14.11 -2.66
CA ARG A 289 10.60 -14.27 -1.68
C ARG A 289 10.51 -13.23 -0.56
N ARG A 290 10.19 -11.97 -0.91
CA ARG A 290 10.07 -10.86 0.05
C ARG A 290 8.89 -11.06 0.99
N THR A 291 7.72 -11.42 0.47
CA THR A 291 6.53 -11.80 1.26
C THR A 291 6.87 -12.88 2.28
N ILE A 292 7.51 -13.98 1.85
CA ILE A 292 7.91 -15.06 2.75
C ILE A 292 8.90 -14.57 3.81
N GLY A 293 9.86 -13.73 3.43
CA GLY A 293 10.80 -13.10 4.36
C GLY A 293 10.13 -12.23 5.43
N HIS A 294 9.25 -11.31 5.02
CA HIS A 294 8.55 -10.43 5.96
C HIS A 294 7.57 -11.17 6.87
N LEU A 295 6.88 -12.20 6.35
CA LEU A 295 6.03 -13.08 7.16
C LEU A 295 6.88 -13.89 8.15
N TRP A 296 8.00 -14.46 7.72
CA TRP A 296 8.94 -15.17 8.60
C TRP A 296 9.45 -14.26 9.71
N ASP A 297 9.82 -13.02 9.37
CA ASP A 297 10.33 -12.03 10.30
C ASP A 297 9.31 -11.71 11.40
N TYR A 298 8.03 -11.52 11.05
CA TYR A 298 6.92 -11.35 12.02
C TYR A 298 6.78 -12.53 12.99
N LEU A 299 7.01 -13.74 12.52
CA LEU A 299 6.92 -14.95 13.32
C LEU A 299 8.10 -15.07 14.30
N ARG A 300 9.28 -14.50 14.04
CA ARG A 300 10.48 -14.66 14.91
C ARG A 300 10.24 -14.16 16.35
N PRO A 301 10.64 -14.92 17.38
CA PRO A 301 10.71 -14.42 18.75
C PRO A 301 11.57 -13.14 18.83
N GLY A 302 11.12 -12.13 19.59
CA GLY A 302 11.82 -10.84 19.71
C GLY A 302 11.68 -9.89 18.53
N PHE A 303 10.95 -10.26 17.47
CA PHE A 303 10.61 -9.32 16.40
C PHE A 303 9.68 -8.19 16.90
N HIS A 304 9.91 -6.98 16.39
CA HIS A 304 9.04 -5.81 16.54
C HIS A 304 8.92 -5.07 15.19
N PRO A 305 7.73 -4.68 14.72
CA PRO A 305 7.55 -4.09 13.37
C PRO A 305 8.30 -2.77 13.12
N SER A 306 8.69 -2.02 14.16
CA SER A 306 9.54 -0.84 13.98
C SER A 306 10.86 -1.15 13.25
N GLN A 307 11.35 -2.40 13.33
CA GLN A 307 12.54 -2.91 12.64
C GLN A 307 12.42 -2.92 11.11
N LEU A 308 11.21 -2.84 10.54
CA LEU A 308 10.97 -2.81 9.09
C LEU A 308 11.54 -1.55 8.42
N GLY A 309 11.66 -0.45 9.17
CA GLY A 309 11.99 0.87 8.62
C GLY A 309 10.88 1.42 7.72
N GLY A 310 11.27 2.17 6.68
CA GLY A 310 10.35 2.78 5.71
C GLY A 310 9.94 4.23 6.01
N ASP A 311 10.25 4.75 7.19
CA ASP A 311 9.81 6.09 7.64
C ASP A 311 10.21 7.21 6.65
N GLY A 312 11.42 7.16 6.11
CA GLY A 312 11.89 8.12 5.10
C GLY A 312 11.16 8.01 3.75
N LEU A 313 10.66 6.82 3.39
CA LEU A 313 9.85 6.62 2.18
C LEU A 313 8.44 7.18 2.39
N ALA A 314 7.81 6.83 3.52
CA ALA A 314 6.50 7.32 3.91
C ALA A 314 6.48 8.85 4.00
N ALA A 315 7.44 9.44 4.74
CA ALA A 315 7.58 10.89 4.87
C ALA A 315 7.78 11.59 3.52
N ALA A 316 8.56 11.00 2.59
CA ALA A 316 8.76 11.56 1.26
C ALA A 316 7.48 11.58 0.41
N VAL A 317 6.69 10.51 0.45
CA VAL A 317 5.38 10.45 -0.23
C VAL A 317 4.41 11.46 0.36
N LEU A 318 4.27 11.47 1.70
CA LEU A 318 3.31 12.32 2.40
C LEU A 318 3.65 13.80 2.25
N ALA A 319 4.94 14.17 2.28
CA ALA A 319 5.38 15.54 1.99
C ALA A 319 5.10 15.96 0.53
N ARG A 320 5.34 15.07 -0.44
CA ARG A 320 5.06 15.31 -1.86
C ARG A 320 3.56 15.51 -2.11
N GLN A 321 2.70 14.73 -1.46
CA GLN A 321 1.25 14.82 -1.64
C GLN A 321 0.63 16.01 -0.88
N ALA A 322 1.15 16.34 0.31
CA ALA A 322 0.75 17.54 1.05
C ALA A 322 1.13 18.86 0.33
N THR A 323 2.09 18.81 -0.59
CA THR A 323 2.48 19.95 -1.44
C THR A 323 1.84 19.96 -2.82
N ALA A 324 1.34 18.80 -3.31
CA ALA A 324 0.67 18.70 -4.61
C ALA A 324 -0.71 19.38 -4.65
N HIS A 325 -1.43 19.41 -3.52
CA HIS A 325 -2.67 20.18 -3.36
C HIS A 325 -2.69 20.86 -1.99
N PRO A 326 -2.83 22.19 -1.89
CA PRO A 326 -2.94 22.85 -0.59
C PRO A 326 -4.20 22.35 0.13
N PRO A 327 -4.09 21.83 1.37
CA PRO A 327 -5.25 21.28 2.06
C PRO A 327 -6.24 22.41 2.38
N VAL A 328 -7.44 22.34 1.81
CA VAL A 328 -8.57 23.12 2.31
C VAL A 328 -8.98 22.53 3.66
N VAL A 329 -8.36 23.03 4.73
CA VAL A 329 -8.70 22.69 6.11
C VAL A 329 -10.07 23.28 6.43
N VAL A 330 -11.13 22.54 6.08
CA VAL A 330 -12.48 22.84 6.55
C VAL A 330 -12.53 22.49 8.04
N ALA A 331 -12.45 23.52 8.88
CA ALA A 331 -12.65 23.35 10.31
C ALA A 331 -14.02 22.68 10.57
N MET A 332 -14.03 21.59 11.33
CA MET A 332 -15.28 20.99 11.80
C MET A 332 -15.98 22.01 12.72
N ALA A 333 -17.09 22.59 12.25
CA ALA A 333 -17.91 23.44 13.07
C ALA A 333 -18.35 22.67 14.33
N ALA A 334 -18.02 23.19 15.50
CA ALA A 334 -18.54 22.67 16.75
C ALA A 334 -20.07 22.74 16.68
N LYS A 335 -20.75 21.65 17.02
CA LYS A 335 -22.19 21.70 17.27
C LYS A 335 -22.42 22.65 18.44
N ALA A 336 -23.23 23.68 18.24
CA ALA A 336 -23.81 24.41 19.35
C ALA A 336 -24.74 23.47 20.14
N GLU A 337 -24.72 23.61 21.46
CA GLU A 337 -25.62 22.92 22.40
C GLU A 337 -27.02 23.54 22.40
#